data_AF-A0A2S9GDB8-F1
#
_entry.id   AF-A0A2S9GDB8-F1
#
_cell.length_a   1.000
_cell.length_b   1.000
_cell.length_c   1.000
_cell.angle_alpha   90.00
_cell.angle_beta   90.00
_cell.angle_gamma   90.00
#
_symmetry.space_group_name_H-M   'P 1'
#
loop_
_entity.id
_entity.type
_entity.pdbx_description
1 polymer ?
#
loop_
_entity_poly.entity_id
_entity_poly.type
_entity_poly.pdbx_seq_one_letter_code
_entity_poly.pdbx_strand_id
1 'polypeptide(L)'
;VMRVASRNPERVERIALLCTGAQLPPATGWTDRAALVRAQGSSAVAAAVVERWFTPAYLDAHPDARSTHEQMVAATPTEGYAGC
;
A
#
# COMPACT_ATOMS: atom_id res chain seq x y z
N VAL A 1 -7.40 0.53 11.98
CA VAL A 1 -8.65 1.03 12.59
C VAL A 1 -9.72 -0.04 12.85
N MET A 2 -9.95 -1.01 11.94
CA MET A 2 -10.91 -2.12 12.20
C MET A 2 -10.63 -2.87 13.51
N ARG A 3 -9.36 -3.24 13.77
CA ARG A 3 -8.96 -3.90 15.03
C ARG A 3 -9.28 -3.04 16.27
N VAL A 4 -9.13 -1.73 16.18
CA VAL A 4 -9.41 -0.81 17.30
C VAL A 4 -10.90 -0.81 17.60
N ALA A 5 -11.74 -0.61 16.58
CA ALA A 5 -13.20 -0.64 16.72
C ALA A 5 -13.72 -2.00 17.22
N SER A 6 -13.16 -3.11 16.74
CA SER A 6 -13.55 -4.45 17.17
C SER A 6 -13.17 -4.77 18.62
N ARG A 7 -12.03 -4.25 19.11
CA ARG A 7 -11.54 -4.56 20.47
C ARG A 7 -11.91 -3.52 21.52
N ASN A 8 -12.29 -2.31 21.11
CA ASN A 8 -12.63 -1.19 21.97
C ASN A 8 -13.88 -0.47 21.41
N PRO A 9 -15.02 -1.17 21.26
CA PRO A 9 -16.21 -0.61 20.63
C PRO A 9 -16.72 0.65 21.35
N GLU A 10 -16.50 0.75 22.66
CA GLU A 10 -16.84 1.93 23.47
C GLU A 10 -16.05 3.19 23.10
N ARG A 11 -14.94 3.05 22.35
CA ARG A 11 -14.07 4.17 21.94
C ARG A 11 -14.32 4.61 20.49
N VAL A 12 -15.22 3.96 19.76
CA VAL A 12 -15.47 4.23 18.34
C VAL A 12 -16.97 4.41 18.11
N GLU A 13 -17.39 5.67 17.92
CA GLU A 13 -18.80 5.99 17.65
C GLU A 13 -19.22 5.56 16.24
N ARG A 14 -18.39 5.83 15.22
CA ARG A 14 -18.62 5.45 13.82
C ARG A 14 -17.29 5.18 13.11
N ILE A 15 -17.31 4.34 12.08
CA ILE A 15 -16.14 4.05 11.24
C ILE A 15 -16.55 3.96 9.76
N ALA A 16 -15.74 4.53 8.88
CA ALA A 16 -15.81 4.33 7.44
C ALA A 16 -14.59 3.52 6.99
N LEU A 17 -14.80 2.49 6.19
CA LEU A 17 -13.77 1.57 5.71
C LEU A 17 -13.68 1.71 4.19
N LEU A 18 -12.60 2.31 3.70
CA LEU A 18 -12.37 2.54 2.27
C LEU A 18 -11.13 1.79 1.82
N CYS A 19 -11.20 1.16 0.63
CA CYS A 19 -10.08 0.47 -0.03
C CYS A 19 -9.32 -0.52 0.87
N THR A 20 -10.02 -1.26 1.73
CA THR A 20 -9.42 -2.12 2.77
C THR A 20 -10.15 -3.46 2.87
N GLY A 21 -9.49 -4.48 3.44
CA GLY A 21 -10.10 -5.79 3.75
C GLY A 21 -9.75 -6.25 5.16
N ALA A 22 -10.61 -7.09 5.76
CA ALA A 22 -10.33 -7.71 7.06
C ALA A 22 -9.27 -8.83 6.98
N GLN A 23 -9.14 -9.43 5.80
CA GLN A 23 -8.12 -10.40 5.44
C GLN A 23 -7.74 -10.19 3.98
N LEU A 24 -6.46 -10.35 3.64
CA LEU A 24 -5.94 -10.15 2.29
C LEU A 24 -5.10 -11.36 1.87
N PRO A 25 -5.73 -12.50 1.53
CA PRO A 25 -5.01 -13.67 1.06
C PRO A 25 -4.50 -13.50 -0.39
N PRO A 26 -3.50 -14.28 -0.82
CA PRO A 26 -2.68 -15.17 0.02
C PRO A 26 -1.60 -14.39 0.78
N ALA A 27 -1.15 -14.91 1.91
CA ALA A 27 -0.08 -14.30 2.71
C ALA A 27 1.24 -14.16 1.91
N THR A 28 1.49 -15.09 0.97
CA THR A 28 2.69 -15.11 0.13
C THR A 28 2.86 -13.83 -0.67
N GLY A 29 1.79 -13.24 -1.21
CA GLY A 29 1.87 -11.98 -1.96
C GLY A 29 2.42 -10.80 -1.15
N TRP A 30 2.28 -10.85 0.19
CA TRP A 30 2.83 -9.84 1.10
C TRP A 30 4.25 -10.18 1.53
N THR A 31 4.52 -11.44 1.89
CA THR A 31 5.86 -11.87 2.31
C THR A 31 6.86 -11.79 1.16
N ASP A 32 6.47 -12.14 -0.05
CA ASP A 32 7.32 -12.08 -1.24
C ASP A 32 7.64 -10.63 -1.61
N ARG A 33 6.65 -9.74 -1.49
CA ARG A 33 6.86 -8.30 -1.68
C ARG A 33 7.81 -7.74 -0.63
N ALA A 34 7.64 -8.11 0.63
CA ALA A 34 8.53 -7.67 1.70
C ALA A 34 9.97 -8.18 1.47
N ALA A 35 10.14 -9.44 1.05
CA ALA A 35 11.44 -9.99 0.69
C ALA A 35 12.09 -9.25 -0.50
N LEU A 36 11.31 -8.97 -1.55
CA LEU A 36 11.75 -8.18 -2.70
C LEU A 36 12.23 -6.79 -2.28
N VAL A 37 11.45 -6.10 -1.46
CA VAL A 37 11.80 -4.75 -0.98
C VAL A 37 13.05 -4.79 -0.10
N ARG A 38 13.20 -5.77 0.79
CA ARG A 38 14.45 -5.93 1.57
C ARG A 38 15.67 -6.18 0.67
N ALA A 39 15.50 -6.95 -0.40
CA ALA A 39 16.59 -7.27 -1.31
C ALA A 39 16.95 -6.11 -2.28
N GLN A 40 15.96 -5.34 -2.73
CA GLN A 40 16.11 -4.41 -3.88
C GLN A 40 15.69 -2.96 -3.58
N GLY A 41 15.22 -2.68 -2.37
CA GLY A 41 14.66 -1.40 -1.97
C GLY A 41 13.21 -1.19 -2.43
N SER A 42 12.58 -0.14 -1.89
CA SER A 42 11.16 0.18 -2.15
C SER A 42 10.88 0.62 -3.59
N SER A 43 11.90 1.06 -4.33
CA SER A 43 11.78 1.40 -5.76
C SER A 43 11.36 0.19 -6.61
N ALA A 44 11.76 -1.03 -6.21
CA ALA A 44 11.45 -2.27 -6.93
C ALA A 44 9.95 -2.57 -7.04
N VAL A 45 9.12 -1.96 -6.17
CA VAL A 45 7.68 -2.16 -6.15
C VAL A 45 6.88 -0.90 -6.50
N ALA A 46 7.54 0.23 -6.72
CA ALA A 46 6.89 1.53 -6.86
C ALA A 46 5.86 1.58 -8.00
N ALA A 47 6.26 1.19 -9.21
CA ALA A 47 5.36 1.17 -10.37
C ALA A 47 4.14 0.27 -10.14
N ALA A 48 4.36 -0.96 -9.70
CA ALA A 48 3.28 -1.93 -9.44
C ALA A 48 2.31 -1.48 -8.34
N VAL A 49 2.78 -0.70 -7.37
CA VAL A 49 1.92 -0.08 -6.34
C VAL A 49 1.04 1.01 -6.94
N VAL A 50 1.62 1.91 -7.75
CA VAL A 50 0.89 3.02 -8.36
C VAL A 50 -0.12 2.54 -9.39
N GLU A 51 0.21 1.51 -10.17
CA GLU A 51 -0.72 0.85 -11.10
C GLU A 51 -1.93 0.20 -10.39
N ARG A 52 -1.79 -0.17 -9.10
CA ARG A 52 -2.92 -0.64 -8.28
C ARG A 52 -3.77 0.48 -7.71
N TRP A 53 -3.27 1.71 -7.67
CA TRP A 53 -3.99 2.86 -7.11
C TRP A 53 -4.82 3.60 -8.15
N PHE A 54 -4.33 3.67 -9.40
CA PHE A 54 -4.92 4.46 -10.46
C PHE A 54 -5.27 3.61 -11.66
N THR A 55 -6.28 4.04 -12.42
CA THR A 55 -6.56 3.41 -13.72
C THR A 55 -5.47 3.77 -14.73
N PRO A 56 -5.18 2.90 -15.71
CA PRO A 56 -4.21 3.21 -16.76
C PRO A 56 -4.52 4.54 -17.47
N ALA A 57 -5.78 4.77 -17.85
CA ALA A 57 -6.21 6.00 -18.51
C ALA A 57 -5.93 7.28 -17.68
N TYR A 58 -6.04 7.20 -16.35
CA TYR A 58 -5.71 8.34 -15.50
C TYR A 58 -4.21 8.62 -15.51
N LEU A 59 -3.38 7.58 -15.36
CA LEU A 59 -1.92 7.73 -15.35
C LEU A 59 -1.37 8.15 -16.71
N ASP A 60 -1.99 7.73 -17.81
CA ASP A 60 -1.61 8.13 -19.17
C ASP A 60 -1.92 9.61 -19.41
N ALA A 61 -3.05 10.10 -18.87
CA ALA A 61 -3.41 11.51 -18.93
C ALA A 61 -2.63 12.40 -17.94
N HIS A 62 -2.06 11.81 -16.88
CA HIS A 62 -1.38 12.52 -15.79
C HIS A 62 -0.01 11.90 -15.49
N PRO A 63 0.98 12.05 -16.39
CA PRO A 63 2.32 11.48 -16.21
C PRO A 63 3.07 12.08 -15.00
N ASP A 64 2.74 13.32 -14.63
CA ASP A 64 3.21 13.98 -13.42
C ASP A 64 2.70 13.28 -12.15
N ALA A 65 1.41 12.90 -12.12
CA ALA A 65 0.85 12.12 -11.04
C ALA A 65 1.55 10.75 -10.96
N ARG A 66 1.73 10.04 -12.08
CA ARG A 66 2.49 8.78 -12.10
C ARG A 66 3.86 8.95 -11.45
N SER A 67 4.67 9.89 -11.95
CA SER A 67 6.04 10.09 -11.47
C SER A 67 6.10 10.49 -10.00
N THR A 68 5.21 11.37 -9.55
CA THR A 68 5.16 11.84 -8.15
C THR A 68 4.86 10.68 -7.19
N HIS A 69 3.87 9.85 -7.51
CA HIS A 69 3.47 8.76 -6.63
C HIS A 69 4.49 7.60 -6.67
N GLU A 70 5.10 7.32 -7.81
CA GLU A 70 6.17 6.32 -7.91
C GLU A 70 7.41 6.75 -7.10
N GLN A 71 7.80 8.03 -7.19
CA GLN A 71 8.89 8.59 -6.37
C GLN A 71 8.57 8.55 -4.88
N MET A 72 7.33 8.87 -4.49
CA MET A 72 6.88 8.78 -3.10
C MET A 72 7.02 7.34 -2.56
N VAL A 73 6.59 6.33 -3.31
CA VAL A 73 6.74 4.92 -2.90
C VAL A 73 8.21 4.53 -2.84
N ALA A 74 8.99 4.88 -3.86
CA ALA A 74 10.41 4.57 -3.94
C ALA A 74 11.23 5.19 -2.79
N ALA A 75 10.82 6.36 -2.28
CA ALA A 75 11.47 7.05 -1.18
C ALA A 75 11.14 6.47 0.22
N THR A 76 10.21 5.51 0.30
CA THR A 76 9.87 4.89 1.59
C THR A 76 11.06 4.04 2.08
N PRO A 77 11.51 4.18 3.34
CA PRO A 77 12.58 3.35 3.89
C PRO A 77 12.26 1.85 3.76
N THR A 78 13.24 1.08 3.28
CA THR A 78 13.10 -0.36 2.97
C THR A 78 12.42 -1.15 4.08
N GLU A 79 12.92 -1.08 5.31
CA GLU A 79 12.32 -1.83 6.44
C GLU A 79 10.97 -1.26 6.88
N GLY A 80 10.74 0.04 6.67
CA GLY A 80 9.43 0.65 6.92
C GLY A 80 8.35 0.06 6.00
N TYR A 81 8.67 -0.08 4.71
CA TYR A 81 7.77 -0.68 3.74
C TYR A 81 7.61 -2.20 3.98
N ALA A 82 8.72 -2.92 4.16
CA ALA A 82 8.71 -4.38 4.30
C ALA A 82 8.16 -4.88 5.66
N GLY A 83 7.98 -4.00 6.63
CA GLY A 83 7.37 -4.28 7.93
C GLY A 83 5.85 -4.05 8.00
N CYS A 84 5.26 -3.52 6.93
CA CYS A 84 3.82 -3.26 6.83
C CYS A 84 2.97 -4.52 6.61
#